data_AF-A0A5C6XEQ2-F1
#
_entry.id   AF-A0A5C6XEQ2-F1
#
_cell.length_a   1.000
_cell.length_b   1.000
_cell.length_c   1.000
_cell.angle_alpha   90.00
_cell.angle_beta   90.00
_cell.angle_gamma   90.00
#
_symmetry.space_group_name_H-M   'P 1'
#
loop_
_entity.id
_entity.type
_entity.pdbx_description
1 polymer ?
#
loop_
_entity_poly.entity_id
_entity_poly.type
_entity_poly.pdbx_seq_one_letter_code
_entity_poly.pdbx_strand_id
1 'polypeptide(L)'
;MVKGETMQSMWKSWCGSLAMCALLALMVGCGSTESEDPAASQSALAGESLRDAVELEERCICPHVVAPVCGEDGNTYGNSCLAACARVEVAYDGECRDEGCNCPAVYDPVCGEDGETYGNACEAGCADVGVAYEGECRDEGCACPRVWDPVCGEDGETYGNACEARCAGVAVAYEGECRDEKPECRTDRDCKVGGCSGQLCGSINDDLISTCEYLPEYACYDQEYTSCGCFGGKCGWEQTEELESCLETAGPGGPVLSEL
;
A
#
# COMPACT_ATOMS: atom_id res chain seq x y z
N MET A 1 -1.78 53.67 -4.16
CA MET A 1 -2.33 52.64 -3.27
C MET A 1 -2.95 51.57 -4.16
N VAL A 2 -2.17 50.52 -4.43
CA VAL A 2 -2.29 49.13 -3.88
C VAL A 2 -3.18 48.30 -4.80
N LYS A 3 -2.81 47.13 -5.30
CA LYS A 3 -1.55 46.39 -5.53
C LYS A 3 -2.00 45.28 -6.52
N GLY A 4 -1.30 45.11 -7.63
CA GLY A 4 -1.35 43.86 -8.38
C GLY A 4 -0.38 42.88 -7.72
N GLU A 5 -0.90 41.74 -7.29
CA GLU A 5 -0.11 40.68 -6.67
C GLU A 5 0.65 39.92 -7.74
N THR A 6 1.96 39.86 -7.59
CA THR A 6 2.88 39.17 -8.48
C THR A 6 3.18 37.76 -7.98
N MET A 7 3.57 36.92 -8.95
CA MET A 7 3.85 35.48 -8.94
C MET A 7 5.03 35.05 -8.03
N GLN A 8 5.06 35.55 -6.79
CA GLN A 8 6.07 35.26 -5.76
C GLN A 8 5.48 34.65 -4.48
N SER A 9 4.16 34.38 -4.41
CA SER A 9 3.54 33.81 -3.19
C SER A 9 3.39 32.29 -3.17
N MET A 10 3.78 31.55 -4.22
CA MET A 10 3.60 30.09 -4.26
C MET A 10 4.83 29.26 -3.85
N TRP A 11 5.94 29.88 -3.45
CA TRP A 11 7.18 29.17 -3.10
C TRP A 11 7.45 28.99 -1.59
N LYS A 12 6.45 29.23 -0.73
CA LYS A 12 6.58 29.02 0.73
C LYS A 12 5.80 27.82 1.28
N SER A 13 5.32 26.91 0.44
CA SER A 13 4.62 25.71 0.91
C SER A 13 5.34 24.38 0.71
N TRP A 14 6.51 24.36 0.04
CA TRP A 14 7.25 23.11 -0.20
C TRP A 14 8.69 23.25 0.29
N CYS A 15 8.83 23.46 1.61
CA CYS A 15 10.02 23.03 2.32
C CYS A 15 9.70 21.63 2.85
N GLY A 16 10.15 20.61 2.14
CA GLY A 16 9.84 19.22 2.43
C GLY A 16 10.70 18.31 1.57
N SER A 17 11.85 17.96 2.12
CA SER A 17 12.62 16.75 1.81
C SER A 17 13.55 16.74 0.58
N LEU A 18 14.81 16.44 0.92
CA LEU A 18 15.83 15.76 0.11
C LEU A 18 16.52 16.57 -0.98
N ALA A 19 17.49 17.36 -0.51
CA ALA A 19 18.86 17.42 -0.99
C ALA A 19 19.21 16.59 -2.24
N MET A 20 19.08 17.21 -3.42
CA MET A 20 19.99 16.99 -4.54
C MET A 20 20.34 18.35 -5.14
N CYS A 21 21.47 18.92 -4.71
CA CYS A 21 22.15 20.00 -5.43
C CYS A 21 23.63 20.00 -5.03
N ALA A 22 24.34 18.94 -5.45
CA ALA A 22 25.76 19.05 -5.69
C ALA A 22 25.93 19.82 -6.99
N LEU A 23 26.53 21.03 -6.94
CA LEU A 23 27.56 21.51 -7.86
C LEU A 23 27.86 23.00 -7.63
N LEU A 24 29.17 23.27 -7.48
CA LEU A 24 29.91 24.51 -7.71
C LEU A 24 29.92 25.58 -6.60
N ALA A 25 31.05 25.69 -5.89
CA ALA A 25 32.04 26.75 -6.16
C ALA A 25 33.25 26.66 -5.20
N LEU A 26 34.43 26.38 -5.77
CA LEU A 26 35.73 26.76 -5.22
C LEU A 26 35.97 28.26 -5.45
N MET A 27 36.57 28.96 -4.49
CA MET A 27 37.84 29.70 -4.64
C MET A 27 38.14 30.66 -3.46
N VAL A 28 39.43 30.79 -3.20
CA VAL A 28 40.18 31.78 -2.39
C VAL A 28 40.47 31.38 -0.94
N GLY A 29 41.71 30.92 -0.75
CA GLY A 29 42.35 30.70 0.54
C GLY A 29 43.24 31.85 1.00
N CYS A 30 43.76 31.66 2.21
CA CYS A 30 44.93 32.28 2.87
C CYS A 30 45.13 31.38 4.12
N GLY A 31 46.27 30.82 4.52
CA GLY A 31 47.68 30.92 4.16
C GLY A 31 48.49 30.72 5.45
N SER A 32 49.45 29.77 5.45
CA SER A 32 50.65 29.66 6.34
C SER A 32 50.42 29.27 7.82
N THR A 33 51.25 28.54 8.58
CA THR A 33 52.66 28.07 8.57
C THR A 33 52.80 26.93 9.62
N GLU A 34 53.42 25.77 9.34
CA GLU A 34 54.81 25.32 9.64
C GLU A 34 55.21 25.07 11.11
N SER A 35 55.91 23.93 11.31
CA SER A 35 56.89 23.50 12.35
C SER A 35 56.51 22.16 13.02
N GLU A 36 56.99 21.00 12.55
CA GLU A 36 58.34 20.37 12.67
C GLU A 36 58.75 19.94 14.09
N ASP A 37 58.97 18.63 14.24
CA ASP A 37 59.41 17.85 15.42
C ASP A 37 60.77 18.32 16.01
N PRO A 38 61.27 17.78 17.16
CA PRO A 38 62.08 16.55 17.04
C PRO A 38 62.22 15.65 18.30
N ALA A 39 62.73 14.46 18.00
CA ALA A 39 63.78 13.70 18.71
C ALA A 39 63.45 12.83 19.94
N ALA A 40 63.67 11.53 19.70
CA ALA A 40 64.08 10.51 20.65
C ALA A 40 65.37 10.87 21.42
N SER A 41 65.50 10.36 22.65
CA SER A 41 66.80 9.90 23.14
C SER A 41 66.66 8.80 24.20
N GLN A 42 67.64 7.91 24.14
CA GLN A 42 67.77 6.58 24.72
C GLN A 42 68.09 6.58 26.22
N SER A 43 67.80 5.47 26.90
CA SER A 43 68.78 4.88 27.82
C SER A 43 68.65 3.36 27.88
N ALA A 44 69.80 2.71 27.92
CA ALA A 44 70.05 1.31 27.66
C ALA A 44 70.36 0.54 28.96
N LEU A 45 69.94 -0.74 28.98
CA LEU A 45 70.61 -1.93 29.51
C LEU A 45 71.15 -1.93 30.96
N ALA A 46 70.60 -2.79 31.81
CA ALA A 46 71.14 -4.13 32.13
C ALA A 46 70.61 -4.66 33.47
N GLY A 47 70.13 -5.90 33.46
CA GLY A 47 69.70 -6.62 34.67
C GLY A 47 68.93 -7.89 34.33
N GLU A 48 69.63 -8.89 33.78
CA GLU A 48 69.14 -10.26 33.64
C GLU A 48 68.66 -10.83 34.98
N SER A 49 67.47 -11.43 35.01
CA SER A 49 67.24 -12.66 35.77
C SER A 49 65.88 -13.27 35.39
N LEU A 50 65.96 -14.26 34.50
CA LEU A 50 65.29 -15.56 34.56
C LEU A 50 63.77 -15.62 34.82
N ARG A 51 63.12 -16.40 33.94
CA ARG A 51 61.99 -17.33 34.15
C ARG A 51 60.67 -16.67 34.61
N ASP A 52 59.58 -16.64 33.86
CA ASP A 52 59.08 -17.53 32.82
C ASP A 52 58.07 -16.78 31.94
N ALA A 53 57.95 -17.20 30.69
CA ALA A 53 56.77 -16.94 29.89
C ALA A 53 55.56 -17.61 30.57
N VAL A 54 54.67 -16.79 31.13
CA VAL A 54 53.30 -17.20 31.38
C VAL A 54 52.45 -16.09 30.77
N GLU A 55 51.94 -16.35 29.56
CA GLU A 55 50.68 -15.77 29.12
C GLU A 55 49.72 -15.96 30.30
N LEU A 56 49.40 -14.87 30.99
CA LEU A 56 48.45 -14.91 32.09
C LEU A 56 47.08 -15.15 31.46
N GLU A 57 46.78 -16.43 31.25
CA GLU A 57 45.43 -16.94 31.24
C GLU A 57 44.65 -16.18 32.32
N GLU A 58 43.60 -15.49 31.88
CA GLU A 58 42.69 -14.75 32.74
C GLU A 58 41.95 -15.76 33.62
N ARG A 59 42.61 -16.18 34.71
CA ARG A 59 42.02 -17.06 35.70
C ARG A 59 41.07 -16.24 36.54
N CYS A 60 39.82 -16.22 36.13
CA CYS A 60 38.75 -15.67 36.93
C CYS A 60 38.50 -16.56 38.15
N ILE A 61 38.59 -15.94 39.32
CA ILE A 61 38.23 -16.58 40.58
C ILE A 61 36.74 -16.31 40.80
N CYS A 62 35.90 -17.23 40.31
CA CYS A 62 34.46 -17.17 40.50
C CYS A 62 33.97 -18.22 41.48
N PRO A 63 32.96 -17.90 42.32
CA PRO A 63 32.34 -18.89 43.18
C PRO A 63 31.57 -19.92 42.32
N HIS A 64 31.57 -21.19 42.75
CA HIS A 64 30.73 -22.24 42.17
C HIS A 64 29.28 -22.12 42.66
N VAL A 65 28.65 -20.99 42.34
CA VAL A 65 27.21 -20.77 42.54
C VAL A 65 26.53 -20.90 41.19
N VAL A 66 25.52 -21.75 41.10
CA VAL A 66 24.70 -21.89 39.90
C VAL A 66 23.57 -20.87 39.99
N ALA A 67 23.71 -19.76 39.26
CA ALA A 67 22.75 -18.66 39.21
C ALA A 67 22.87 -18.03 37.82
N PRO A 68 22.37 -18.70 36.76
CA PRO A 68 22.68 -18.35 35.39
C PRO A 68 22.23 -16.93 35.04
N VAL A 69 22.97 -16.28 34.13
CA VAL A 69 22.66 -14.96 33.57
C VAL A 69 22.83 -14.98 32.06
N CYS A 70 22.08 -14.13 31.35
CA CYS A 70 22.22 -13.93 29.92
C CYS A 70 23.06 -12.68 29.63
N GLY A 71 24.11 -12.82 28.82
CA GLY A 71 24.93 -11.71 28.38
C GLY A 71 24.30 -10.93 27.22
N GLU A 72 24.69 -9.67 27.03
CA GLU A 72 24.31 -8.88 25.84
C GLU A 72 24.85 -9.48 24.52
N ASP A 73 25.81 -10.41 24.62
CA ASP A 73 26.34 -11.20 23.50
C ASP A 73 25.50 -12.43 23.13
N GLY A 74 24.37 -12.65 23.83
CA GLY A 74 23.48 -13.79 23.62
C GLY A 74 23.96 -15.10 24.25
N ASN A 75 25.06 -15.10 25.02
CA ASN A 75 25.58 -16.32 25.66
C ASN A 75 25.12 -16.48 27.12
N THR A 76 24.79 -17.72 27.50
CA THR A 76 24.47 -18.06 28.89
C THR A 76 25.74 -18.24 29.72
N TYR A 77 25.83 -17.51 30.83
CA TYR A 77 26.90 -17.66 31.81
C TYR A 77 26.38 -18.30 33.09
N GLY A 78 27.12 -19.26 33.68
CA GLY A 78 26.67 -20.01 34.86
C GLY A 78 26.44 -19.16 36.12
N ASN A 79 27.04 -17.97 36.16
CA ASN A 79 26.71 -16.88 37.09
C ASN A 79 27.26 -15.53 36.61
N SER A 80 26.85 -14.44 37.26
CA SER A 80 27.28 -13.07 36.94
C SER A 80 28.79 -12.84 37.04
N CYS A 81 29.51 -13.57 37.90
CA CYS A 81 30.98 -13.50 37.94
C CYS A 81 31.60 -14.05 36.65
N LEU A 82 31.04 -15.14 36.10
CA LEU A 82 31.51 -15.72 34.84
C LEU A 82 31.21 -14.81 33.63
N ALA A 83 30.09 -14.07 33.64
CA ALA A 83 29.80 -13.05 32.62
C ALA A 83 30.80 -11.88 32.69
N ALA A 84 31.03 -11.35 33.90
CA ALA A 84 32.01 -10.27 34.12
C ALA A 84 33.44 -10.71 33.77
N CYS A 85 33.78 -11.97 34.04
CA CYS A 85 35.05 -12.59 33.63
C CYS A 85 35.25 -12.56 32.12
N ALA A 86 34.20 -12.84 31.35
CA ALA A 86 34.20 -12.75 29.90
C ALA A 86 34.10 -11.30 29.38
N ARG A 87 34.02 -10.31 30.26
CA ARG A 87 33.78 -8.88 29.95
C ARG A 87 32.48 -8.64 29.18
N VAL A 88 31.44 -9.41 29.52
CA VAL A 88 30.12 -9.29 28.95
C VAL A 88 29.17 -8.70 29.98
N GLU A 89 28.46 -7.64 29.60
CA GLU A 89 27.42 -7.06 30.44
C GLU A 89 26.21 -7.99 30.50
N VAL A 90 25.58 -8.08 31.67
CA VAL A 90 24.40 -8.92 31.87
C VAL A 90 23.17 -8.21 31.32
N ALA A 91 22.51 -8.84 30.36
CA ALA A 91 21.22 -8.39 29.84
C ALA A 91 20.09 -8.66 30.84
N TYR A 92 20.01 -9.89 31.38
CA TYR A 92 19.02 -10.28 32.40
C TYR A 92 19.44 -11.54 33.19
N ASP A 93 18.82 -11.75 34.35
CA ASP A 93 18.99 -12.96 35.17
C ASP A 93 18.28 -14.19 34.55
N GLY A 94 18.94 -15.34 34.56
CA GLY A 94 18.48 -16.59 33.93
C GLY A 94 19.35 -17.01 32.75
N GLU A 95 19.17 -18.23 32.25
CA GLU A 95 19.84 -18.67 31.01
C GLU A 95 19.37 -17.82 29.83
N CYS A 96 20.25 -17.51 28.88
CA CYS A 96 19.83 -16.99 27.59
C CYS A 96 18.86 -17.98 26.97
N ARG A 97 17.68 -17.48 26.65
CA ARG A 97 16.72 -18.22 25.83
C ARG A 97 17.10 -17.92 24.38
N ASP A 98 17.22 -18.95 23.55
CA ASP A 98 17.37 -18.79 22.09
C ASP A 98 16.35 -17.75 21.64
N GLU A 99 16.85 -16.58 21.24
CA GLU A 99 16.12 -15.42 20.72
C GLU A 99 14.66 -15.34 21.21
N GLY A 100 14.50 -15.42 22.53
CA GLY A 100 13.22 -15.62 23.17
C GLY A 100 12.57 -14.29 23.48
N CYS A 101 11.74 -13.82 22.57
CA CYS A 101 11.01 -12.60 22.76
C CYS A 101 10.22 -12.55 24.08
N ASN A 102 10.49 -11.51 24.87
CA ASN A 102 9.89 -11.34 26.18
C ASN A 102 8.50 -10.69 26.06
N CYS A 103 7.56 -11.44 25.49
CA CYS A 103 6.19 -11.00 25.35
C CYS A 103 5.35 -11.42 26.56
N PRO A 104 4.46 -10.54 27.05
CA PRO A 104 3.49 -10.95 28.06
C PRO A 104 2.68 -12.14 27.55
N ALA A 105 2.40 -13.11 28.41
CA ALA A 105 1.47 -14.21 28.10
C ALA A 105 0.00 -13.72 28.13
N VAL A 106 -0.25 -12.51 27.65
CA VAL A 106 -1.57 -11.92 27.46
C VAL A 106 -2.00 -12.27 26.04
N TYR A 107 -3.16 -12.87 25.93
CA TYR A 107 -3.74 -13.23 24.65
C TYR A 107 -4.64 -12.08 24.16
N ASP A 108 -4.05 -11.23 23.32
CA ASP A 108 -4.67 -10.08 22.64
C ASP A 108 -4.30 -10.19 21.14
N PRO A 109 -4.92 -11.14 20.41
CA PRO A 109 -4.37 -11.63 19.15
C PRO A 109 -4.32 -10.56 18.06
N VAL A 110 -3.37 -10.72 17.14
CA VAL A 110 -3.20 -9.87 15.95
C VAL A 110 -2.96 -10.73 14.70
N CYS A 111 -3.34 -10.21 13.55
CA CYS A 111 -3.04 -10.82 12.27
C CYS A 111 -1.79 -10.17 11.65
N GLY A 112 -0.78 -10.97 11.33
CA GLY A 112 0.45 -10.51 10.68
C GLY A 112 0.24 -10.18 9.20
N GLU A 113 1.13 -9.36 8.64
CA GLU A 113 1.20 -9.08 7.19
C GLU A 113 1.56 -10.32 6.35
N ASP A 114 2.08 -11.37 6.99
CA ASP A 114 2.34 -12.70 6.46
C ASP A 114 1.10 -13.61 6.42
N GLY A 115 -0.01 -13.19 7.03
CA GLY A 115 -1.22 -13.98 7.15
C GLY A 115 -1.25 -14.93 8.34
N GLU A 116 -0.28 -14.90 9.25
CA GLU A 116 -0.25 -15.75 10.45
C GLU A 116 -0.84 -15.06 11.69
N THR A 117 -1.54 -15.83 12.54
CA THR A 117 -2.07 -15.32 13.81
C THR A 117 -1.00 -15.34 14.90
N TYR A 118 -0.76 -14.19 15.53
CA TYR A 118 0.14 -14.06 16.67
C TYR A 118 -0.66 -13.83 17.97
N GLY A 119 -0.19 -14.36 19.10
CA GLY A 119 -0.92 -14.28 20.38
C GLY A 119 -1.06 -12.86 20.92
N ASN A 120 -0.16 -11.95 20.52
CA ASN A 120 -0.26 -10.51 20.71
C ASN A 120 0.70 -9.76 19.77
N ALA A 121 0.59 -8.42 19.74
CA ALA A 121 1.43 -7.56 18.91
C ALA A 121 2.93 -7.66 19.23
N CYS A 122 3.30 -8.00 20.47
CA CYS A 122 4.71 -8.24 20.80
C CYS A 122 5.20 -9.50 20.06
N GLU A 123 4.44 -10.59 20.10
CA GLU A 123 4.80 -11.84 19.42
C GLU A 123 4.93 -11.67 17.89
N ALA A 124 4.09 -10.84 17.27
CA ALA A 124 4.22 -10.50 15.85
C ALA A 124 5.51 -9.72 15.53
N GLY A 125 5.79 -8.66 16.31
CA GLY A 125 7.02 -7.89 16.14
C GLY A 125 8.29 -8.70 16.41
N CYS A 126 8.16 -9.74 17.23
CA CYS A 126 9.22 -10.69 17.54
C CYS A 126 9.56 -11.67 16.42
N ALA A 127 8.61 -11.92 15.52
CA ALA A 127 8.85 -12.64 14.28
C ALA A 127 9.31 -11.68 13.15
N ASP A 128 9.58 -10.41 13.46
CA ASP A 128 9.82 -9.33 12.48
C ASP A 128 8.65 -9.15 11.49
N VAL A 129 7.42 -9.39 11.96
CA VAL A 129 6.18 -9.30 11.16
C VAL A 129 5.36 -8.08 11.58
N GLY A 130 4.98 -7.26 10.60
CA GLY A 130 4.07 -6.13 10.80
C GLY A 130 2.65 -6.62 11.12
N VAL A 131 1.91 -5.86 11.93
CA VAL A 131 0.49 -6.15 12.21
C VAL A 131 -0.37 -5.60 11.08
N ALA A 132 -1.09 -6.48 10.38
CA ALA A 132 -2.08 -6.11 9.37
C ALA A 132 -3.36 -5.55 10.01
N TYR A 133 -3.91 -6.23 11.02
CA TYR A 133 -5.07 -5.79 11.80
C TYR A 133 -5.16 -6.49 13.17
N GLU A 134 -5.90 -5.90 14.11
CA GLU A 134 -6.19 -6.50 15.43
C GLU A 134 -7.17 -7.68 15.34
N GLY A 135 -6.97 -8.70 16.17
CA GLY A 135 -7.68 -9.98 16.14
C GLY A 135 -6.90 -11.08 15.43
N GLU A 136 -7.32 -12.34 15.59
CA GLU A 136 -6.71 -13.46 14.88
C GLU A 136 -6.80 -13.28 13.35
N CYS A 137 -5.82 -13.79 12.62
CA CYS A 137 -5.96 -13.93 11.18
C CYS A 137 -7.17 -14.79 10.87
N ARG A 138 -7.95 -14.33 9.90
CA ARG A 138 -9.11 -15.05 9.42
C ARG A 138 -8.65 -16.12 8.43
N ASP A 139 -8.03 -17.19 8.92
CA ASP A 139 -7.81 -18.40 8.13
C ASP A 139 -9.01 -19.34 8.24
N GLU A 140 -9.51 -19.75 7.08
CA GLU A 140 -10.57 -20.75 6.90
C GLU A 140 -11.90 -20.45 7.59
N GLY A 141 -12.53 -19.39 7.14
CA GLY A 141 -13.95 -19.19 7.40
C GLY A 141 -14.31 -17.74 7.29
N CYS A 142 -14.27 -17.20 6.07
CA CYS A 142 -15.09 -16.04 5.82
C CYS A 142 -16.51 -16.40 6.21
N ALA A 143 -16.95 -15.80 7.32
CA ALA A 143 -18.29 -15.96 7.84
C ALA A 143 -19.25 -15.18 6.94
N CYS A 144 -19.32 -15.61 5.68
CA CYS A 144 -20.23 -15.10 4.70
C CYS A 144 -21.55 -15.86 4.84
N PRO A 145 -22.68 -15.14 4.84
CA PRO A 145 -23.97 -15.80 4.69
C PRO A 145 -23.92 -16.70 3.46
N ARG A 146 -24.43 -17.93 3.54
CA ARG A 146 -24.62 -18.79 2.36
C ARG A 146 -25.85 -18.36 1.55
N VAL A 147 -26.00 -17.06 1.37
CA VAL A 147 -27.01 -16.43 0.53
C VAL A 147 -26.42 -16.36 -0.86
N TRP A 148 -27.16 -16.90 -1.83
CA TRP A 148 -26.81 -16.79 -3.23
C TRP A 148 -27.29 -15.44 -3.77
N ASP A 149 -26.36 -14.49 -3.87
CA ASP A 149 -26.54 -13.15 -4.41
C ASP A 149 -25.29 -12.80 -5.23
N PRO A 150 -25.11 -13.46 -6.39
CA PRO A 150 -23.81 -13.59 -7.03
C PRO A 150 -23.26 -12.26 -7.48
N VAL A 151 -21.93 -12.17 -7.50
CA VAL A 151 -21.18 -11.01 -8.02
C VAL A 151 -20.03 -11.47 -8.90
N CYS A 152 -19.69 -10.66 -9.91
CA CYS A 152 -18.52 -10.86 -10.74
C CYS A 152 -17.35 -10.05 -10.18
N GLY A 153 -16.21 -10.69 -9.92
CA GLY A 153 -14.99 -10.06 -9.45
C GLY A 153 -14.22 -9.34 -10.57
N GLU A 154 -13.31 -8.45 -10.19
CA GLU A 154 -12.37 -7.81 -11.14
C GLU A 154 -11.35 -8.78 -11.75
N ASP A 155 -11.22 -9.96 -11.14
CA ASP A 155 -10.49 -11.13 -11.64
C ASP A 155 -11.26 -11.91 -12.73
N GLY A 156 -12.54 -11.60 -12.96
CA GLY A 156 -13.41 -12.32 -13.88
C GLY A 156 -14.01 -13.60 -13.32
N GLU A 157 -13.91 -13.84 -12.01
CA GLU A 157 -14.51 -15.00 -11.34
C GLU A 157 -15.86 -14.66 -10.69
N THR A 158 -16.77 -15.64 -10.68
CA THR A 158 -18.09 -15.49 -10.04
C THR A 158 -18.02 -15.94 -8.59
N TYR A 159 -18.41 -15.05 -7.69
CA TYR A 159 -18.50 -15.31 -6.26
C TYR A 159 -19.97 -15.44 -5.84
N GLY A 160 -20.27 -16.31 -4.87
CA GLY A 160 -21.65 -16.58 -4.45
C GLY A 160 -22.34 -15.38 -3.82
N ASN A 161 -21.55 -14.44 -3.27
CA ASN A 161 -21.99 -13.12 -2.84
C ASN A 161 -20.82 -12.13 -2.67
N ALA A 162 -21.14 -10.86 -2.45
CA ALA A 162 -20.15 -9.79 -2.23
C ALA A 162 -19.24 -10.01 -1.00
N CYS A 163 -19.69 -10.76 0.01
CA CYS A 163 -18.84 -11.11 1.15
C CYS A 163 -17.75 -12.10 0.72
N GLU A 164 -18.12 -13.11 -0.07
CA GLU A 164 -17.18 -14.11 -0.59
C GLU A 164 -16.14 -13.49 -1.55
N ALA A 165 -16.55 -12.54 -2.40
CA ALA A 165 -15.60 -11.80 -3.25
C ALA A 165 -14.58 -11.00 -2.42
N ARG A 166 -15.07 -10.23 -1.44
CA ARG A 166 -14.20 -9.45 -0.54
C ARG A 166 -13.29 -10.35 0.30
N CYS A 167 -13.81 -11.49 0.73
CA CYS A 167 -13.07 -12.51 1.45
C CYS A 167 -11.87 -13.03 0.65
N ALA A 168 -12.06 -13.27 -0.66
CA ALA A 168 -10.99 -13.65 -1.56
C ALA A 168 -10.03 -12.50 -1.90
N GLY A 169 -10.22 -11.31 -1.33
CA GLY A 169 -9.43 -10.13 -1.64
C GLY A 169 -9.76 -9.50 -2.99
N VAL A 170 -10.92 -9.83 -3.56
CA VAL A 170 -11.31 -9.43 -4.92
C VAL A 170 -12.39 -8.34 -4.88
N ALA A 171 -12.14 -7.25 -5.59
CA ALA A 171 -13.11 -6.18 -5.76
C ALA A 171 -14.26 -6.63 -6.68
N VAL A 172 -15.48 -6.18 -6.40
CA VAL A 172 -16.65 -6.51 -7.23
C VAL A 172 -16.66 -5.64 -8.50
N ALA A 173 -16.51 -6.30 -9.66
CA ALA A 173 -16.60 -5.67 -10.97
C ALA A 173 -18.03 -5.35 -11.38
N TYR A 174 -19.02 -6.20 -11.07
CA TYR A 174 -20.47 -5.95 -11.23
C TYR A 174 -21.33 -6.99 -10.50
N GLU A 175 -22.61 -6.65 -10.28
CA GLU A 175 -23.61 -7.53 -9.68
C GLU A 175 -24.06 -8.61 -10.66
N GLY A 176 -24.37 -9.80 -10.15
CA GLY A 176 -24.67 -10.99 -10.93
C GLY A 176 -23.43 -11.83 -11.25
N GLU A 177 -23.66 -13.00 -11.85
CA GLU A 177 -22.59 -13.88 -12.32
C GLU A 177 -21.79 -13.22 -13.46
N CYS A 178 -20.52 -13.61 -13.59
CA CYS A 178 -19.69 -13.17 -14.69
C CYS A 178 -20.25 -13.63 -16.04
N ARG A 179 -20.09 -12.79 -17.06
CA ARG A 179 -20.49 -13.03 -18.45
C ARG A 179 -19.28 -12.86 -19.35
N ASP A 180 -19.34 -13.46 -20.55
CA ASP A 180 -18.28 -13.34 -21.56
C ASP A 180 -17.96 -11.88 -21.93
N GLU A 181 -18.97 -11.00 -21.87
CA GLU A 181 -18.84 -9.56 -22.06
C GLU A 181 -19.18 -8.81 -20.76
N LYS A 182 -18.26 -7.97 -20.28
CA LYS A 182 -18.52 -7.05 -19.16
C LYS A 182 -19.60 -6.04 -19.56
N PRO A 183 -20.62 -5.79 -18.73
CA PRO A 183 -21.64 -4.78 -19.03
C PRO A 183 -21.02 -3.38 -19.12
N GLU A 184 -21.49 -2.62 -20.11
CA GLU A 184 -21.10 -1.23 -20.35
C GLU A 184 -21.70 -0.26 -19.31
N CYS A 185 -22.86 -0.62 -18.76
CA CYS A 185 -23.62 0.16 -17.78
C CYS A 185 -24.29 -0.73 -16.72
N ARG A 186 -24.61 -0.16 -15.56
CA ARG A 186 -25.46 -0.80 -14.53
C ARG A 186 -26.76 -0.07 -14.31
N THR A 187 -26.72 1.25 -14.35
CA THR A 187 -27.87 2.13 -14.16
C THR A 187 -27.95 3.14 -15.28
N ASP A 188 -29.11 3.76 -15.46
CA ASP A 188 -29.29 4.80 -16.48
C ASP A 188 -28.31 5.98 -16.33
N ARG A 189 -27.75 6.18 -15.13
CA ARG A 189 -26.75 7.22 -14.86
C ARG A 189 -25.39 6.94 -15.48
N ASP A 190 -25.12 5.70 -15.86
CA ASP A 190 -23.90 5.31 -16.55
C ASP A 190 -23.99 5.60 -18.06
N CYS A 191 -25.16 6.04 -18.54
CA CYS A 191 -25.44 6.36 -19.92
C CYS A 191 -25.60 7.88 -20.11
N LYS A 192 -25.16 8.38 -21.27
CA LYS A 192 -25.30 9.79 -21.66
C LYS A 192 -25.77 9.89 -23.11
N VAL A 193 -26.52 10.94 -23.38
CA VAL A 193 -26.83 11.37 -24.74
C VAL A 193 -25.58 12.05 -25.32
N GLY A 194 -25.26 11.75 -26.57
CA GLY A 194 -24.14 12.32 -27.29
C GLY A 194 -24.39 12.37 -28.80
N GLY A 195 -23.31 12.53 -29.57
CA GLY A 195 -23.40 12.88 -30.98
C GLY A 195 -23.72 14.37 -31.17
N CYS A 196 -23.42 14.89 -32.35
CA CYS A 196 -23.60 16.32 -32.66
C CYS A 196 -25.08 16.72 -32.75
N SER A 197 -25.98 15.78 -33.00
CA SER A 197 -27.43 15.99 -33.10
C SER A 197 -28.21 15.31 -31.98
N GLY A 198 -27.54 14.86 -30.92
CA GLY A 198 -28.19 14.20 -29.78
C GLY A 198 -28.73 12.80 -30.09
N GLN A 199 -28.30 12.18 -31.18
CA GLN A 199 -28.83 10.92 -31.69
C GLN A 199 -28.17 9.67 -31.09
N LEU A 200 -27.07 9.82 -30.35
CA LEU A 200 -26.36 8.70 -29.72
C LEU A 200 -26.75 8.60 -28.24
N CYS A 201 -26.97 7.39 -27.75
CA CYS A 201 -27.00 7.06 -26.33
C CYS A 201 -25.91 6.02 -26.08
N GLY A 202 -24.98 6.31 -25.18
CA GLY A 202 -23.82 5.45 -24.93
C GLY A 202 -23.22 5.67 -23.55
N SER A 203 -22.15 4.94 -23.22
CA SER A 203 -21.54 5.01 -21.89
C SER A 203 -21.00 6.41 -21.60
N ILE A 204 -21.03 6.81 -20.33
CA ILE A 204 -20.40 8.05 -19.88
C ILE A 204 -18.90 8.08 -20.17
N ASN A 205 -18.28 6.89 -20.24
CA ASN A 205 -16.85 6.72 -20.50
C ASN A 205 -16.49 6.76 -21.99
N ASP A 206 -17.49 6.68 -22.89
CA ASP A 206 -17.25 6.67 -24.33
C ASP A 206 -17.26 8.08 -24.93
N ASP A 207 -16.43 8.28 -25.95
CA ASP A 207 -16.45 9.48 -26.78
C ASP A 207 -17.55 9.35 -27.85
N LEU A 208 -18.75 9.80 -27.50
CA LEU A 208 -19.92 9.78 -28.39
C LEU A 208 -19.83 10.89 -29.45
N ILE A 209 -18.99 10.67 -30.46
CA ILE A 209 -18.75 11.61 -31.56
C ILE A 209 -19.43 11.09 -32.83
N SER A 210 -20.16 11.99 -33.49
CA SER A 210 -20.73 11.77 -34.81
C SER A 210 -20.33 12.91 -35.75
N THR A 211 -20.53 12.72 -37.05
CA THR A 211 -20.61 13.86 -37.97
C THR A 211 -21.78 14.77 -37.57
N CYS A 212 -21.66 16.08 -37.84
CA CYS A 212 -22.71 17.08 -37.58
C CYS A 212 -23.74 17.15 -38.72
N GLU A 213 -24.23 15.99 -39.13
CA GLU A 213 -25.35 15.87 -40.05
C GLU A 213 -26.64 15.76 -39.25
N TYR A 214 -27.64 16.56 -39.61
CA TYR A 214 -28.95 16.52 -38.97
C TYR A 214 -29.96 15.84 -39.89
N LEU A 215 -30.56 14.75 -39.43
CA LEU A 215 -31.67 14.05 -40.08
C LEU A 215 -32.96 14.27 -39.30
N PRO A 216 -34.14 14.33 -39.96
CA PRO A 216 -35.42 14.55 -39.29
C PRO A 216 -35.72 13.52 -38.19
N GLU A 217 -35.34 12.26 -38.40
CA GLU A 217 -35.48 11.17 -37.43
C GLU A 217 -34.73 11.40 -36.11
N TYR A 218 -33.70 12.26 -36.08
CA TYR A 218 -32.99 12.54 -34.84
C TYR A 218 -33.81 13.38 -33.85
N ALA A 219 -34.84 14.08 -34.32
CA ALA A 219 -35.81 14.76 -33.46
C ALA A 219 -36.61 13.78 -32.59
N CYS A 220 -36.69 12.51 -32.98
CA CYS A 220 -37.39 11.48 -32.22
C CYS A 220 -36.62 11.01 -30.97
N TYR A 221 -35.31 11.27 -30.91
CA TYR A 221 -34.48 10.99 -29.72
C TYR A 221 -34.54 12.11 -28.67
N ASP A 222 -35.51 13.03 -28.80
CA ASP A 222 -35.82 13.98 -27.74
C ASP A 222 -36.34 13.24 -26.49
N GLN A 223 -36.08 13.80 -25.31
CA GLN A 223 -36.51 13.25 -24.02
C GLN A 223 -38.04 13.20 -23.86
N GLU A 224 -38.79 13.83 -24.77
CA GLU A 224 -40.25 13.69 -24.84
C GLU A 224 -40.71 12.29 -25.29
N TYR A 225 -39.98 11.63 -26.19
CA TYR A 225 -40.42 10.36 -26.80
C TYR A 225 -39.69 9.14 -26.24
N THR A 226 -38.44 9.30 -25.81
CA THR A 226 -37.60 8.20 -25.33
C THR A 226 -36.64 8.68 -24.26
N SER A 227 -36.08 7.75 -23.49
CA SER A 227 -35.04 8.01 -22.51
C SER A 227 -33.75 7.26 -22.86
N CYS A 228 -32.60 7.91 -22.66
CA CYS A 228 -31.30 7.24 -22.74
C CYS A 228 -31.02 6.57 -21.40
N GLY A 229 -30.83 5.24 -21.41
CA GLY A 229 -30.74 4.44 -20.20
C GLY A 229 -29.96 3.15 -20.39
N CYS A 230 -29.87 2.37 -19.31
CA CYS A 230 -29.15 1.11 -19.27
C CYS A 230 -30.08 -0.08 -19.45
N PHE A 231 -29.98 -0.76 -20.59
CA PHE A 231 -30.85 -1.87 -20.95
C PHE A 231 -30.02 -3.12 -21.21
N GLY A 232 -30.19 -4.15 -20.38
CA GLY A 232 -29.44 -5.41 -20.54
C GLY A 232 -27.92 -5.26 -20.39
N GLY A 233 -27.45 -4.22 -19.69
CA GLY A 233 -26.03 -3.92 -19.52
C GLY A 233 -25.39 -3.15 -20.68
N LYS A 234 -26.20 -2.63 -21.61
CA LYS A 234 -25.75 -1.75 -22.71
C LYS A 234 -26.52 -0.43 -22.66
N CYS A 235 -25.83 0.67 -22.96
CA CYS A 235 -26.50 1.96 -23.07
C CYS A 235 -27.29 2.04 -24.38
N GLY A 236 -28.52 2.53 -24.31
CA GLY A 236 -29.37 2.65 -25.49
C GLY A 236 -30.60 3.52 -25.25
N TRP A 237 -31.31 3.80 -26.33
CA TRP A 237 -32.62 4.46 -26.28
C TRP A 237 -33.69 3.46 -25.87
N GLU A 238 -34.57 3.87 -24.96
CA GLU A 238 -35.75 3.11 -24.58
C GLU A 238 -36.69 2.96 -25.79
N GLN A 239 -37.08 1.72 -26.09
CA GLN A 239 -38.00 1.42 -27.19
C GLN A 239 -39.45 1.64 -26.73
N THR A 240 -39.96 2.85 -26.94
CA THR A 240 -41.34 3.25 -26.65
C THR A 240 -42.21 3.24 -27.92
N GLU A 241 -43.52 3.11 -27.77
CA GLU A 241 -44.46 3.19 -28.91
C GLU A 241 -44.40 4.58 -29.58
N GLU A 242 -44.17 5.63 -28.79
CA GLU A 242 -44.03 7.01 -29.25
C GLU A 242 -42.74 7.21 -30.08
N LEU A 243 -41.62 6.62 -29.64
CA LEU A 243 -40.37 6.64 -30.39
C LEU A 243 -40.53 5.90 -31.72
N GLU A 244 -41.12 4.70 -31.69
CA GLU A 244 -41.40 3.90 -32.89
C GLU A 244 -42.27 4.70 -33.88
N SER A 245 -43.37 5.29 -33.40
CA SER A 245 -44.27 6.10 -34.24
C SER A 245 -43.59 7.34 -34.83
N CYS A 246 -42.69 7.98 -34.08
CA CYS A 246 -41.94 9.15 -34.57
C CYS A 246 -40.94 8.73 -35.65
N LEU A 247 -40.19 7.66 -35.43
CA LEU A 247 -39.20 7.16 -36.39
C LEU A 247 -39.87 6.71 -37.70
N GLU A 248 -41.06 6.11 -37.64
CA GLU A 248 -41.83 5.76 -38.84
C GLU A 248 -42.28 6.97 -39.66
N THR A 249 -42.55 8.11 -39.02
CA THR A 249 -42.98 9.34 -39.69
C THR A 249 -41.82 10.21 -40.16
N ALA A 250 -40.72 10.24 -39.43
CA ALA A 250 -39.56 11.09 -39.70
C ALA A 250 -38.45 10.41 -40.53
N GLY A 251 -38.43 9.08 -40.60
CA GLY A 251 -37.41 8.31 -41.30
C GLY A 251 -37.52 8.34 -42.84
N PRO A 252 -36.51 7.82 -43.57
CA PRO A 252 -36.48 7.77 -45.02
C PRO A 252 -37.52 6.78 -45.57
N GLY A 253 -38.76 7.25 -45.70
CA GLY A 253 -39.93 6.46 -46.07
C GLY A 253 -41.22 6.91 -45.41
N GLY A 254 -41.14 7.79 -44.40
CA GLY A 254 -42.29 8.44 -43.81
C GLY A 254 -43.06 9.28 -44.85
N PRO A 255 -44.37 9.51 -44.63
CA PRO A 255 -45.14 10.37 -45.51
C PRO A 255 -44.42 11.72 -45.58
N VAL A 256 -43.93 12.06 -46.78
CA VAL A 256 -43.39 13.39 -47.06
C VAL A 256 -44.43 14.36 -46.55
N LEU A 257 -44.10 15.16 -45.54
CA LEU A 257 -44.88 16.33 -45.16
C LEU A 257 -44.84 17.30 -46.35
N SER A 258 -45.62 16.97 -47.37
CA SER A 258 -46.03 17.89 -48.39
C SER A 258 -46.93 18.89 -47.69
N GLU A 259 -46.41 20.11 -47.58
CA GLU A 259 -47.12 21.35 -47.29
C GLU A 259 -47.34 21.70 -45.81
N LEU A 260 -46.39 22.49 -45.28
CA LEU A 260 -46.67 23.79 -44.65
C LEU A 260 -45.61 24.81 -45.08
#